data_AF-C6W845-F1
#
_entry.id   AF-C6W845-F1
#
_cell.length_a   1.000
_cell.length_b   1.000
_cell.length_c   1.000
_cell.angle_alpha   90.00
_cell.angle_beta   90.00
_cell.angle_gamma   90.00
#
_symmetry.space_group_name_H-M   'P 1'
#
loop_
_entity.id
_entity.type
_entity.pdbx_description
1 polymer ?
#
loop_
_entity_poly.entity_id
_entity_poly.type
_entity_poly.pdbx_seq_one_letter_code
_entity_poly.pdbx_strand_id
1 'polypeptide(L)'
;MSALGWPFLIGRVRGAGHRVVVAPGFMITAGTEAELDAVSGRAGEGEVVTYALPGGQHLAVAVVVAARAADFGLEGEGPLRDRAGRTILLTEGLVIPSNAPHPCAQDLQRAHRDVVPAYREFWVLEEDYTTTASGPLKLIGQGRQAGKLVPTSRTGSKRPWRRRRWVDRLFLLATLGSVLLSGLTVTLNHLRLPGEVASAPPTNSVTSAPPACSTAVCLLSPDQLDEGVRTTLTPADGVDLRWDATCRGALVSWTGEEAPELRVGWDGSDRKHVDLSKFSRVRLDLDSTGEVAVVLTDDSGGTRAATPDREEPSAWTLPEVDLGAVRSIAVRPSSRTELCLRGLTFE
;
A
#
# COMPACT_ATOMS: atom_id res chain seq x y z
N MET A 1 -19.35 -10.29 -21.00
CA MET A 1 -19.47 -10.97 -19.68
C MET A 1 -18.54 -10.27 -18.71
N SER A 2 -18.99 -9.95 -17.50
CA SER A 2 -18.10 -9.40 -16.48
C SER A 2 -17.18 -10.49 -15.96
N ALA A 3 -15.88 -10.22 -15.92
CA ALA A 3 -14.91 -11.16 -15.39
C ALA A 3 -14.87 -11.13 -13.86
N LEU A 4 -14.39 -12.23 -13.27
CA LEU A 4 -14.21 -12.38 -11.83
C LEU A 4 -12.71 -12.41 -11.50
N GLY A 5 -12.36 -11.86 -10.34
CA GLY A 5 -11.04 -12.01 -9.74
C GLY A 5 -11.15 -12.32 -8.25
N TRP A 6 -10.16 -12.98 -7.69
CA TRP A 6 -10.15 -13.40 -6.29
C TRP A 6 -9.00 -12.73 -5.55
N PRO A 7 -9.26 -11.95 -4.49
CA PRO A 7 -8.21 -11.34 -3.69
C PRO A 7 -7.25 -12.37 -3.12
N PHE A 8 -5.97 -12.03 -3.07
CA PHE A 8 -4.99 -12.78 -2.32
C PHE A 8 -4.02 -11.83 -1.60
N LEU A 9 -3.41 -12.34 -0.55
CA LEU A 9 -2.41 -11.64 0.24
C LEU A 9 -1.34 -12.60 0.73
N ILE A 10 -0.09 -12.28 0.45
CA ILE A 10 1.10 -12.89 1.03
C ILE A 10 1.72 -11.86 1.95
N GLY A 11 1.77 -12.19 3.23
CA GLY A 11 2.20 -11.27 4.26
C GLY A 11 3.25 -11.87 5.17
N ARG A 12 3.75 -11.04 6.07
CA ARG A 12 4.71 -11.43 7.09
C ARG A 12 4.37 -10.71 8.40
N VAL A 13 4.68 -11.34 9.53
CA VAL A 13 4.55 -10.74 10.88
C VAL A 13 5.92 -10.65 11.56
N ARG A 14 5.95 -10.12 12.79
CA ARG A 14 7.18 -9.90 13.56
C ARG A 14 8.03 -11.17 13.71
N GLY A 15 7.39 -12.27 14.12
CA GLY A 15 8.05 -13.53 14.44
C GLY A 15 8.16 -14.54 13.30
N ALA A 16 7.37 -14.41 12.23
CA ALA A 16 7.24 -15.42 11.19
C ALA A 16 7.82 -14.95 9.83
N GLY A 17 8.03 -15.90 8.92
CA GLY A 17 8.38 -15.61 7.52
C GLY A 17 7.18 -15.15 6.69
N HIS A 18 7.41 -14.94 5.40
CA HIS A 18 6.33 -14.73 4.43
C HIS A 18 5.45 -15.97 4.33
N ARG A 19 4.13 -15.77 4.29
CA ARG A 19 3.14 -16.82 4.08
C ARG A 19 1.88 -16.30 3.41
N VAL A 20 1.12 -17.20 2.81
CA VAL A 20 -0.20 -16.93 2.24
C VAL A 20 -1.21 -16.70 3.37
N VAL A 21 -1.69 -15.45 3.48
CA VAL A 21 -2.67 -15.00 4.46
C VAL A 21 -4.08 -15.16 3.91
N VAL A 22 -4.27 -14.70 2.68
CA VAL A 22 -5.53 -14.82 1.94
C VAL A 22 -5.28 -15.51 0.62
N ALA A 23 -6.12 -16.48 0.27
CA ALA A 23 -6.08 -17.16 -1.02
C ALA A 23 -7.50 -17.39 -1.56
N PRO A 24 -7.67 -17.53 -2.88
CA PRO A 24 -8.95 -17.90 -3.46
C PRO A 24 -9.49 -19.20 -2.85
N GLY A 25 -10.77 -19.22 -2.49
CA GLY A 25 -11.38 -20.40 -1.86
C GLY A 25 -11.24 -21.68 -2.71
N PHE A 26 -11.23 -21.57 -4.03
CA PHE A 26 -11.01 -22.70 -4.93
C PHE A 26 -9.58 -23.27 -4.85
N MET A 27 -8.57 -22.42 -4.60
CA MET A 27 -7.18 -22.86 -4.42
C MET A 27 -7.00 -23.57 -3.08
N ILE A 28 -7.58 -23.03 -2.01
CA ILE A 28 -7.56 -23.68 -0.68
C ILE A 28 -8.26 -25.04 -0.73
N THR A 29 -9.41 -25.13 -1.40
CA THR A 29 -10.15 -26.39 -1.58
C THR A 29 -9.32 -27.42 -2.36
N ALA A 30 -8.56 -26.97 -3.36
CA ALA A 30 -7.69 -27.81 -4.16
C ALA A 30 -6.32 -28.12 -3.48
N GLY A 31 -5.99 -27.44 -2.37
CA GLY A 31 -4.68 -27.53 -1.72
C GLY A 31 -3.54 -26.93 -2.56
N THR A 32 -3.84 -25.94 -3.40
CA THR A 32 -2.89 -25.28 -4.32
C THR A 32 -2.54 -23.85 -3.91
N GLU A 33 -3.00 -23.36 -2.75
CA GLU A 33 -2.73 -22.00 -2.27
C GLU A 33 -1.23 -21.69 -2.15
N ALA A 34 -0.40 -22.69 -1.87
CA ALA A 34 1.06 -22.57 -1.82
C ALA A 34 1.70 -22.16 -3.17
N GLU A 35 0.98 -22.27 -4.29
CA GLU A 35 1.45 -21.78 -5.59
C GLU A 35 1.63 -20.26 -5.61
N LEU A 36 0.91 -19.54 -4.75
CA LEU A 36 1.05 -18.09 -4.59
C LEU A 36 2.43 -17.70 -4.04
N ASP A 37 3.14 -18.58 -3.33
CA ASP A 37 4.51 -18.29 -2.85
C ASP A 37 5.47 -17.95 -3.99
N ALA A 38 5.20 -18.43 -5.22
CA ALA A 38 6.00 -18.11 -6.40
C ALA A 38 5.91 -16.63 -6.82
N VAL A 39 4.88 -15.91 -6.37
CA VAL A 39 4.62 -14.48 -6.66
C VAL A 39 5.41 -13.57 -5.70
N SER A 40 5.69 -14.03 -4.49
CA SER A 40 6.33 -13.23 -3.43
C SER A 40 7.75 -12.77 -3.79
N GLY A 41 8.04 -11.49 -3.54
CA GLY A 41 9.40 -10.92 -3.59
C GLY A 41 10.00 -10.77 -4.99
N ARG A 42 9.18 -10.86 -6.05
CA ARG A 42 9.64 -10.75 -7.45
C ARG A 42 9.42 -9.38 -8.09
N ALA A 43 8.61 -8.52 -7.47
CA ALA A 43 8.28 -7.17 -7.96
C ALA A 43 8.89 -6.11 -7.03
N GLY A 44 9.19 -4.92 -7.59
CA GLY A 44 9.51 -3.74 -6.79
C GLY A 44 8.29 -3.22 -6.03
N GLU A 45 8.51 -2.43 -4.97
CA GLU A 45 7.42 -1.73 -4.28
C GLU A 45 6.65 -0.83 -5.26
N GLY A 46 5.31 -0.94 -5.25
CA GLY A 46 4.42 -0.22 -6.16
C GLY A 46 4.33 -0.78 -7.59
N GLU A 47 5.16 -1.76 -7.96
CA GLU A 47 5.13 -2.35 -9.29
C GLU A 47 4.01 -3.40 -9.41
N VAL A 48 3.16 -3.25 -10.43
CA VAL A 48 2.14 -4.24 -10.77
C VAL A 48 2.71 -5.26 -11.75
N VAL A 49 2.76 -6.53 -11.35
CA VAL A 49 3.34 -7.63 -12.13
C VAL A 49 2.34 -8.76 -12.30
N THR A 50 2.35 -9.40 -13.47
CA THR A 50 1.46 -10.55 -13.75
C THR A 50 2.28 -11.83 -13.83
N TYR A 51 1.83 -12.85 -13.11
CA TYR A 51 2.44 -14.18 -13.07
C TYR A 51 1.46 -15.22 -13.59
N ALA A 52 1.92 -16.10 -14.46
CA ALA A 52 1.16 -17.30 -14.79
C ALA A 52 1.25 -18.28 -13.61
N LEU A 53 0.11 -18.73 -13.08
CA LEU A 53 0.11 -19.78 -12.07
C LEU A 53 0.30 -21.16 -12.73
N PRO A 54 0.79 -22.16 -11.98
CA PRO A 54 0.84 -23.54 -12.45
C PRO A 54 -0.50 -24.00 -13.08
N GLY A 55 -0.40 -24.72 -14.21
CA GLY A 55 -1.58 -25.13 -14.98
C GLY A 55 -2.07 -24.09 -16.00
N GLY A 56 -1.61 -22.84 -15.95
CA GLY A 56 -1.85 -21.83 -17.00
C GLY A 56 -3.29 -21.35 -17.16
N GLN A 57 -4.22 -21.84 -16.34
CA GLN A 57 -5.62 -21.45 -16.35
C GLN A 57 -5.87 -20.14 -15.61
N HIS A 58 -4.95 -19.75 -14.72
CA HIS A 58 -5.07 -18.56 -13.89
C HIS A 58 -3.78 -17.72 -13.93
N LEU A 59 -3.96 -16.42 -13.75
CA LEU A 59 -2.89 -15.45 -13.58
C LEU A 59 -3.01 -14.83 -12.18
N ALA A 60 -1.89 -14.55 -11.54
CA ALA A 60 -1.82 -13.70 -10.36
C ALA A 60 -1.32 -12.32 -10.79
N VAL A 61 -2.16 -11.30 -10.64
CA VAL A 61 -1.79 -9.89 -10.82
C VAL A 61 -1.51 -9.32 -9.45
N ALA A 62 -0.25 -8.97 -9.20
CA ALA A 62 0.27 -8.67 -7.87
C ALA A 62 0.92 -7.30 -7.82
N VAL A 63 0.84 -6.66 -6.66
CA VAL A 63 1.59 -5.46 -6.29
C VAL A 63 2.30 -5.71 -4.96
N VAL A 64 3.51 -5.18 -4.82
CA VAL A 64 4.25 -5.19 -3.56
C VAL A 64 4.03 -3.86 -2.84
N VAL A 65 3.60 -3.91 -1.58
CA VAL A 65 3.32 -2.71 -0.77
C VAL A 65 4.02 -2.79 0.58
N ALA A 66 4.53 -1.66 1.07
CA ALA A 66 4.97 -1.57 2.46
C ALA A 66 3.76 -1.62 3.39
N ALA A 67 3.78 -2.55 4.36
CA ALA A 67 2.72 -2.62 5.35
C ALA A 67 2.79 -1.41 6.29
N ARG A 68 1.82 -0.50 6.25
CA ARG A 68 1.72 0.60 7.22
C ARG A 68 0.63 0.32 8.25
N ALA A 69 0.84 0.74 9.49
CA ALA A 69 -0.13 0.49 10.56
C ALA A 69 -1.52 1.06 10.23
N ALA A 70 -1.57 2.28 9.69
CA ALA A 70 -2.81 2.97 9.31
C ALA A 70 -3.63 2.21 8.25
N ASP A 71 -2.97 1.66 7.23
CA ASP A 71 -3.63 0.96 6.12
C ASP A 71 -4.39 -0.30 6.60
N PHE A 72 -3.91 -0.92 7.69
CA PHE A 72 -4.51 -2.11 8.28
C PHE A 72 -5.33 -1.83 9.56
N GLY A 73 -5.44 -0.57 9.97
CA GLY A 73 -6.07 -0.16 11.23
C GLY A 73 -5.42 -0.80 12.46
N LEU A 74 -4.09 -0.85 12.44
CA LEU A 74 -3.24 -1.26 13.56
C LEU A 74 -2.72 -0.01 14.28
N GLU A 75 -2.35 -0.17 15.56
CA GLU A 75 -1.75 0.91 16.33
C GLU A 75 -0.33 1.25 15.85
N GLY A 76 -0.02 2.55 15.87
CA GLY A 76 1.29 3.09 15.54
C GLY A 76 1.29 3.99 14.29
N GLU A 77 2.34 4.79 14.17
CA GLU A 77 2.57 5.63 13.00
C GLU A 77 3.69 5.03 12.13
N GLY A 78 3.44 4.95 10.83
CA GLY A 78 4.44 4.50 9.85
C GLY A 78 4.43 2.99 9.53
N PRO A 79 5.54 2.49 8.95
CA PRO A 79 5.63 1.12 8.45
C PRO A 79 5.75 0.11 9.59
N LEU A 80 5.05 -1.01 9.46
CA LEU A 80 5.22 -2.19 10.30
C LEU A 80 6.62 -2.78 10.08
N ARG A 81 7.26 -3.14 11.19
CA ARG A 81 8.61 -3.69 11.19
C ARG A 81 8.65 -5.08 11.81
N ASP A 82 9.55 -5.91 11.30
CA ASP A 82 9.83 -7.21 11.90
C ASP A 82 10.72 -7.07 13.16
N ARG A 83 11.03 -8.18 13.83
CA ARG A 83 11.89 -8.17 15.04
C ARG A 83 13.30 -7.60 14.80
N ALA A 84 13.77 -7.57 13.55
CA ALA A 84 15.05 -6.99 13.18
C ALA A 84 14.93 -5.51 12.76
N GLY A 85 13.76 -4.89 12.92
CA GLY A 85 13.51 -3.51 12.55
C GLY A 85 13.34 -3.29 11.06
N ARG A 86 13.28 -4.34 10.23
CA ARG A 86 13.11 -4.20 8.78
C ARG A 86 11.64 -3.94 8.43
N THR A 87 11.39 -3.07 7.47
CA THR A 87 10.04 -2.83 6.93
C THR A 87 9.45 -4.13 6.39
N ILE A 88 8.21 -4.41 6.75
CA ILE A 88 7.46 -5.55 6.24
C ILE A 88 6.87 -5.17 4.89
N LEU A 89 7.23 -5.93 3.86
CA LEU A 89 6.65 -5.85 2.53
C LEU A 89 5.63 -6.97 2.33
N LEU A 90 4.47 -6.60 1.82
CA LEU A 90 3.37 -7.50 1.48
C LEU A 90 3.30 -7.66 -0.04
N THR A 91 2.80 -8.78 -0.50
CA THR A 91 2.44 -8.99 -1.90
C THR A 91 0.94 -9.29 -1.95
N GLU A 92 0.18 -8.42 -2.58
CA GLU A 92 -1.28 -8.52 -2.65
C GLU A 92 -1.77 -8.33 -4.08
N GLY A 93 -3.01 -8.74 -4.34
CA GLY A 93 -3.63 -8.51 -5.63
C GLY A 93 -4.76 -9.48 -5.92
N LEU A 94 -4.89 -9.85 -7.19
CA LEU A 94 -5.99 -10.67 -7.69
C LEU A 94 -5.48 -11.90 -8.45
N VAL A 95 -6.09 -13.05 -8.18
CA VAL A 95 -6.05 -14.19 -9.09
C VAL A 95 -7.19 -14.05 -10.08
N ILE A 96 -6.92 -14.18 -11.38
CA ILE A 96 -7.91 -14.07 -12.45
C ILE A 96 -7.79 -15.24 -13.44
N PRO A 97 -8.84 -15.60 -14.18
CA PRO A 97 -8.73 -16.52 -15.31
C PRO A 97 -7.77 -15.96 -16.37
N SER A 98 -7.01 -16.81 -17.05
CA SER A 98 -6.01 -16.36 -18.05
C SER A 98 -6.60 -15.69 -19.28
N ASN A 99 -7.89 -15.87 -19.53
CA ASN A 99 -8.65 -15.20 -20.59
C ASN A 99 -9.45 -13.97 -20.09
N ALA A 100 -9.37 -13.63 -18.81
CA ALA A 100 -10.02 -12.45 -18.26
C ALA A 100 -9.25 -11.16 -18.61
N PRO A 101 -9.94 -10.01 -18.71
CA PRO A 101 -9.27 -8.72 -18.78
C PRO A 101 -8.40 -8.49 -17.53
N HIS A 102 -7.29 -7.78 -17.71
CA HIS A 102 -6.46 -7.35 -16.59
C HIS A 102 -7.24 -6.40 -15.66
N PRO A 103 -7.06 -6.52 -14.34
CA PRO A 103 -7.70 -5.63 -13.37
C PRO A 103 -7.15 -4.21 -13.53
N CYS A 104 -8.00 -3.20 -13.29
CA CYS A 104 -7.55 -1.82 -13.15
C CYS A 104 -7.11 -1.51 -11.70
N ALA A 105 -6.58 -0.30 -11.46
CA ALA A 105 -6.18 0.13 -10.13
C ALA A 105 -7.32 0.05 -9.10
N GLN A 106 -8.55 0.38 -9.51
CA GLN A 106 -9.74 0.29 -8.65
C GLN A 106 -10.04 -1.16 -8.22
N ASP A 107 -9.81 -2.13 -9.09
CA ASP A 107 -9.98 -3.55 -8.76
C ASP A 107 -8.94 -4.01 -7.71
N LEU A 108 -7.69 -3.55 -7.85
CA LEU A 108 -6.63 -3.83 -6.88
C LEU A 108 -6.90 -3.14 -5.53
N GLN A 109 -7.39 -1.91 -5.53
CA GLN A 109 -7.78 -1.21 -4.31
C GLN A 109 -8.95 -1.91 -3.58
N ARG A 110 -9.91 -2.47 -4.34
CA ARG A 110 -10.98 -3.30 -3.78
C ARG A 110 -10.42 -4.58 -3.18
N ALA A 111 -9.51 -5.25 -3.87
CA ALA A 111 -8.83 -6.43 -3.35
C ALA A 111 -8.07 -6.14 -2.05
N HIS A 112 -7.37 -5.00 -1.98
CA HIS A 112 -6.69 -4.53 -0.77
C HIS A 112 -7.67 -4.39 0.41
N ARG A 113 -8.79 -3.69 0.22
CA ARG A 113 -9.81 -3.53 1.27
C ARG A 113 -10.35 -4.87 1.77
N ASP A 114 -10.51 -5.85 0.89
CA ASP A 114 -11.01 -7.18 1.24
C ASP A 114 -10.00 -8.00 2.06
N VAL A 115 -8.69 -7.81 1.88
CA VAL A 115 -7.67 -8.57 2.60
C VAL A 115 -7.25 -7.93 3.93
N VAL A 116 -7.55 -6.65 4.15
CA VAL A 116 -7.19 -5.92 5.38
C VAL A 116 -7.66 -6.61 6.67
N PRO A 117 -8.93 -7.05 6.81
CA PRO A 117 -9.38 -7.72 8.04
C PRO A 117 -8.59 -8.98 8.36
N ALA A 118 -8.31 -9.80 7.34
CA ALA A 118 -7.54 -11.03 7.46
C ALA A 118 -6.09 -10.75 7.87
N TYR A 119 -5.47 -9.70 7.30
CA TYR A 119 -4.12 -9.30 7.72
C TYR A 119 -4.07 -8.81 9.16
N ARG A 120 -5.08 -8.06 9.61
CA ARG A 120 -5.17 -7.61 11.01
C ARG A 120 -5.23 -8.79 11.97
N GLU A 121 -6.06 -9.79 11.66
CA GLU A 121 -6.14 -11.00 12.47
C GLU A 121 -4.83 -11.79 12.45
N PHE A 122 -4.20 -11.92 11.27
CA PHE A 122 -2.88 -12.51 11.13
C PHE A 122 -1.83 -11.79 11.99
N TRP A 123 -1.86 -10.46 12.02
CA TRP A 123 -0.93 -9.66 12.82
C TRP A 123 -1.00 -9.99 14.32
N VAL A 124 -2.19 -10.32 14.83
CA VAL A 124 -2.41 -10.64 16.24
C VAL A 124 -2.05 -12.10 16.54
N LEU A 125 -2.49 -13.03 15.69
CA LEU A 125 -2.34 -14.48 15.93
C LEU A 125 -0.94 -15.01 15.56
N GLU A 126 -0.16 -14.25 14.78
CA GLU A 126 1.16 -14.62 14.28
C GLU A 126 1.23 -16.06 13.73
N GLU A 127 1.90 -16.97 14.44
CA GLU A 127 2.14 -18.35 13.98
C GLU A 127 0.86 -19.19 13.87
N ASP A 128 -0.15 -18.92 14.70
CA ASP A 128 -1.34 -19.76 14.85
C ASP A 128 -2.41 -19.48 13.79
N TYR A 129 -2.26 -18.41 13.00
CA TYR A 129 -3.26 -18.05 12.00
C TYR A 129 -3.27 -18.96 10.78
N THR A 130 -4.48 -19.29 10.33
CA THR A 130 -4.77 -20.14 9.18
C THR A 130 -5.18 -19.29 7.98
N THR A 131 -4.76 -19.67 6.79
CA THR A 131 -5.12 -18.98 5.53
C THR A 131 -6.64 -18.80 5.41
N THR A 132 -7.08 -17.56 5.19
CA THR A 132 -8.50 -17.23 4.95
C THR A 132 -8.84 -17.36 3.47
N ALA A 133 -10.01 -17.93 3.17
CA ALA A 133 -10.55 -18.02 1.82
C ALA A 133 -11.14 -16.67 1.37
N SER A 134 -10.78 -16.21 0.18
CA SER A 134 -11.44 -15.08 -0.48
C SER A 134 -12.56 -15.52 -1.42
N GLY A 135 -13.59 -14.68 -1.51
CA GLY A 135 -14.66 -14.79 -2.49
C GLY A 135 -14.33 -14.08 -3.81
N PRO A 136 -15.09 -14.35 -4.88
CA PRO A 136 -14.92 -13.66 -6.15
C PRO A 136 -15.40 -12.21 -6.08
N LEU A 137 -14.62 -11.31 -6.68
CA LEU A 137 -14.96 -9.94 -6.99
C LEU A 137 -15.27 -9.79 -8.47
N LYS A 138 -16.34 -9.07 -8.78
CA LYS A 138 -16.63 -8.64 -10.16
C LYS A 138 -15.65 -7.54 -10.56
N LEU A 139 -14.87 -7.77 -11.62
CA LEU A 139 -13.92 -6.80 -12.16
C LEU A 139 -14.65 -5.65 -12.85
N ILE A 140 -14.17 -4.42 -12.63
CA ILE A 140 -14.76 -3.18 -13.16
C ILE A 140 -14.14 -2.82 -14.50
N GLY A 141 -12.81 -2.87 -14.62
CA GLY A 141 -12.10 -2.31 -15.76
C GLY A 141 -11.41 -3.34 -16.65
N GLN A 142 -11.25 -2.97 -17.92
CA GLN A 142 -10.20 -3.53 -18.78
C GLN A 142 -8.92 -2.74 -18.53
N GLY A 143 -8.28 -2.95 -17.37
CA GLY A 143 -7.07 -2.23 -17.00
C GLY A 143 -6.01 -2.35 -18.10
N ARG A 144 -5.50 -1.20 -18.59
CA ARG A 144 -4.39 -1.14 -19.57
C ARG A 144 -3.03 -1.43 -18.94
N GLN A 145 -2.95 -1.55 -17.61
CA GLN A 145 -1.74 -1.98 -16.93
C GLN A 145 -1.56 -3.49 -17.13
N ALA A 146 -1.14 -3.87 -18.34
CA ALA A 146 -0.49 -5.15 -18.56
C ALA A 146 0.84 -5.10 -17.81
N GLY A 147 0.81 -5.48 -16.53
CA GLY A 147 2.04 -5.72 -15.77
C GLY A 147 2.92 -6.66 -16.57
N LYS A 148 4.25 -6.48 -16.48
CA LYS A 148 5.21 -7.33 -17.21
C LYS A 148 4.88 -8.80 -16.91
N LEU A 149 4.59 -9.58 -17.96
CA LEU A 149 4.32 -11.01 -17.78
C LEU A 149 5.64 -11.68 -17.38
N VAL A 150 5.73 -12.12 -16.13
CA VAL A 150 6.89 -12.85 -15.63
C VAL A 150 6.57 -14.34 -15.69
N PRO A 151 7.21 -15.12 -16.57
CA PRO A 151 7.05 -16.55 -16.53
C PRO A 151 7.54 -17.04 -15.17
N THR A 152 6.69 -17.77 -14.45
CA THR A 152 7.12 -18.56 -13.30
C THR A 152 7.92 -19.74 -13.86
N SER A 153 9.17 -19.49 -14.26
CA SER A 153 10.10 -20.58 -14.49
C SER A 153 10.08 -21.43 -13.22
N ARG A 154 9.95 -22.74 -13.40
CA ARG A 154 9.90 -23.76 -12.36
C ARG A 154 11.29 -23.84 -11.72
N THR A 155 11.74 -22.74 -11.13
CA THR A 155 12.93 -22.70 -10.30
C THR A 155 12.56 -23.55 -9.10
N GLY A 156 13.12 -24.75 -9.04
CA GLY A 156 12.84 -25.71 -7.97
C GLY A 156 13.04 -25.00 -6.64
N SER A 157 11.93 -24.59 -6.02
CA SER A 157 11.95 -23.99 -4.70
C SER A 157 12.50 -25.07 -3.79
N LYS A 158 13.77 -24.91 -3.44
CA LYS A 158 14.46 -25.85 -2.59
C LYS A 158 13.79 -25.76 -1.22
N ARG A 159 13.07 -26.85 -0.96
CA ARG A 159 12.64 -27.41 0.32
C ARG A 159 11.28 -26.93 0.82
N PRO A 160 10.27 -27.82 0.85
CA PRO A 160 9.04 -27.54 1.57
C PRO A 160 9.39 -27.34 3.04
N TRP A 161 8.83 -26.29 3.63
CA TRP A 161 8.91 -25.91 5.03
C TRP A 161 8.14 -26.89 5.94
N ARG A 162 8.17 -28.19 5.60
CA ARG A 162 7.50 -29.31 6.27
C ARG A 162 8.38 -29.91 7.38
N ARG A 163 9.24 -29.11 8.01
CA ARG A 163 10.14 -29.56 9.09
C ARG A 163 9.67 -29.24 10.51
N ARG A 164 8.53 -28.57 10.72
CA ARG A 164 8.09 -28.27 12.10
C ARG A 164 7.42 -29.45 12.83
N ARG A 165 6.65 -30.31 12.13
CA ARG A 165 6.10 -31.55 12.73
C ARG A 165 7.16 -32.59 13.13
N TRP A 166 8.36 -32.53 12.56
CA TRP A 166 9.47 -33.40 12.98
C TRP A 166 10.18 -32.87 14.23
N VAL A 167 10.25 -31.54 14.41
CA VAL A 167 10.81 -30.95 15.63
C VAL A 167 9.89 -31.20 16.82
N ASP A 168 8.57 -31.16 16.65
CA ASP A 168 7.62 -31.50 17.72
C ASP A 168 7.71 -32.99 18.12
N ARG A 169 7.92 -33.89 17.14
CA ARG A 169 8.16 -35.32 17.41
C ARG A 169 9.53 -35.58 18.05
N LEU A 170 10.56 -34.83 17.66
CA LEU A 170 11.88 -34.89 18.29
C LEU A 170 11.85 -34.31 19.72
N PHE A 171 11.07 -33.27 19.97
CA PHE A 171 10.86 -32.72 21.31
C PHE A 171 10.08 -33.70 22.19
N LEU A 172 9.03 -34.36 21.67
CA LEU A 172 8.30 -35.41 22.39
C LEU A 172 9.22 -36.61 22.74
N LEU A 173 10.08 -37.04 21.81
CA LEU A 173 11.08 -38.08 22.06
C LEU A 173 12.17 -37.63 23.04
N ALA A 174 12.61 -36.37 22.96
CA ALA A 174 13.59 -35.80 23.89
C ALA A 174 13.02 -35.59 25.31
N THR A 175 11.73 -35.27 25.45
CA THR A 175 11.06 -35.21 26.75
C THR A 175 10.86 -36.60 27.36
N LEU A 176 10.50 -37.61 26.56
CA LEU A 176 10.46 -39.01 27.01
C LEU A 176 11.84 -39.52 27.40
N GLY A 177 12.88 -39.19 26.62
CA GLY A 177 14.27 -39.50 26.95
C GLY A 177 14.74 -38.78 28.22
N SER A 178 14.37 -37.52 28.42
CA SER A 178 14.73 -36.75 29.62
C SER A 178 14.03 -37.26 30.88
N VAL A 179 12.79 -37.75 30.81
CA VAL A 179 12.14 -38.38 31.98
C VAL A 179 12.85 -39.68 32.37
N LEU A 180 13.29 -40.48 31.41
CA LEU A 180 14.09 -41.70 31.67
C LEU A 180 15.49 -41.37 32.23
N LEU A 181 16.15 -40.33 31.71
CA LEU A 181 17.46 -39.89 32.20
C LEU A 181 17.38 -39.16 33.56
N SER A 182 16.26 -38.47 33.84
CA SER A 182 15.98 -37.84 35.13
C SER A 182 15.70 -38.89 36.20
N GLY A 183 14.98 -39.96 35.87
CA GLY A 183 14.83 -41.12 36.76
C GLY A 183 16.16 -41.79 37.11
N LEU A 184 17.13 -41.81 36.18
CA LEU A 184 18.47 -42.36 36.39
C LEU A 184 19.41 -41.42 37.18
N THR A 185 19.20 -40.11 37.08
CA THR A 185 20.00 -39.11 37.81
C THR A 185 19.51 -38.90 39.24
N VAL A 186 18.21 -39.08 39.53
CA VAL A 186 17.69 -39.04 40.92
C VAL A 186 18.30 -40.16 41.79
N THR A 187 18.61 -41.33 41.21
CA THR A 187 19.32 -42.40 41.92
C THR A 187 20.80 -42.10 42.17
N LEU A 188 21.42 -41.23 41.36
CA LEU A 188 22.84 -40.86 41.49
C LEU A 188 23.06 -39.56 42.29
N ASN A 189 22.04 -38.71 42.44
CA ASN A 189 22.18 -37.41 43.10
C ASN A 189 22.02 -37.46 44.64
N HIS A 190 21.77 -38.62 45.23
CA HIS A 190 21.85 -38.82 46.69
C HIS A 190 23.30 -38.90 47.23
N LEU A 191 24.32 -38.71 46.38
CA LEU A 191 25.74 -38.84 46.74
C LEU A 191 26.56 -37.55 46.68
N ARG A 192 25.96 -36.36 46.64
CA ARG A 192 26.75 -35.10 46.62
C ARG A 192 26.45 -34.14 47.77
N LEU A 193 27.53 -33.81 48.48
CA LEU A 193 27.64 -32.82 49.55
C LEU A 193 27.47 -31.38 49.03
N PRO A 194 27.00 -30.43 49.87
CA PRO A 194 26.71 -29.06 49.47
C PRO A 194 27.90 -28.09 49.65
N GLY A 195 28.05 -27.18 48.70
CA GLY A 195 28.86 -25.95 48.73
C GLY A 195 28.85 -25.34 47.32
N GLU A 196 28.79 -24.05 47.04
CA GLU A 196 28.84 -22.80 47.82
C GLU A 196 28.31 -21.68 46.87
N VAL A 197 28.24 -20.47 47.37
CA VAL A 197 27.34 -19.34 47.07
C VAL A 197 27.85 -18.34 46.00
N ALA A 198 26.88 -17.66 45.35
CA ALA A 198 26.90 -16.31 44.70
C ALA A 198 27.79 -16.09 43.45
N SER A 199 27.62 -15.07 42.59
CA SER A 199 26.83 -13.84 42.54
C SER A 199 26.68 -13.37 41.07
N ALA A 200 25.66 -12.59 40.75
CA ALA A 200 25.53 -11.76 39.52
C ALA A 200 25.67 -10.26 39.91
N PRO A 201 25.45 -9.26 39.02
CA PRO A 201 25.82 -9.01 37.61
C PRO A 201 26.66 -7.69 37.51
N PRO A 202 26.83 -7.00 36.35
CA PRO A 202 25.85 -5.94 36.03
C PRO A 202 25.63 -5.60 34.53
N THR A 203 24.54 -4.86 34.36
CA THR A 203 23.94 -4.20 33.19
C THR A 203 24.79 -3.04 32.65
N ASN A 204 24.80 -2.84 31.32
CA ASN A 204 25.20 -1.56 30.71
C ASN A 204 24.10 -1.05 29.77
N SER A 205 23.69 0.19 30.03
CA SER A 205 22.73 0.99 29.27
C SER A 205 23.46 1.76 28.17
N VAL A 206 22.95 1.78 26.94
CA VAL A 206 23.41 2.68 25.87
C VAL A 206 22.23 3.50 25.38
N THR A 207 22.39 4.82 25.51
CA THR A 207 21.55 5.89 24.97
C THR A 207 21.87 6.10 23.49
N SER A 208 20.87 6.16 22.62
CA SER A 208 21.02 6.64 21.24
C SER A 208 19.93 7.64 20.86
N ALA A 209 20.37 8.74 20.24
CA ALA A 209 19.62 9.88 19.73
C ALA A 209 18.58 9.51 18.63
N PRO A 210 17.58 10.38 18.37
CA PRO A 210 16.51 10.10 17.40
C PRO A 210 16.95 10.38 15.95
N PRO A 211 16.51 9.58 14.96
CA PRO A 211 16.62 9.93 13.56
C PRO A 211 15.41 10.75 13.08
N ALA A 212 15.70 11.60 12.09
CA ALA A 212 14.82 12.57 11.45
C ALA A 212 13.52 11.99 10.87
N CYS A 213 12.45 12.79 10.95
CA CYS A 213 11.17 12.59 10.29
C CYS A 213 11.33 12.51 8.76
N SER A 214 10.73 11.49 8.16
CA SER A 214 10.49 11.38 6.72
C SER A 214 8.98 11.40 6.52
N THR A 215 8.45 12.59 6.23
CA THR A 215 7.05 12.85 5.86
C THR A 215 7.01 13.03 4.35
N ALA A 216 6.39 12.09 3.66
CA ALA A 216 5.89 12.26 2.30
C ALA A 216 4.76 11.23 2.12
N VAL A 217 3.52 11.65 2.33
CA VAL A 217 2.34 10.89 1.94
C VAL A 217 1.72 11.68 0.82
N CYS A 218 1.87 11.19 -0.41
CA CYS A 218 1.08 11.67 -1.52
C CYS A 218 0.89 10.61 -2.59
N LEU A 219 -0.37 10.49 -3.00
CA LEU A 219 -0.84 10.58 -4.38
C LEU A 219 -2.37 10.57 -4.24
N LEU A 220 -3.05 11.67 -4.55
CA LEU A 220 -4.44 11.55 -4.97
C LEU A 220 -4.37 10.71 -6.26
N SER A 221 -4.83 9.46 -6.22
CA SER A 221 -4.87 8.63 -7.42
C SER A 221 -5.68 9.35 -8.51
N PRO A 222 -5.49 9.05 -9.81
CA PRO A 222 -6.34 9.60 -10.87
C PRO A 222 -7.85 9.51 -10.59
N ASP A 223 -8.27 8.52 -9.79
CA ASP A 223 -9.65 8.31 -9.37
C ASP A 223 -10.05 9.17 -8.16
N GLN A 224 -9.13 9.50 -7.24
CA GLN A 224 -9.37 10.51 -6.19
C GLN A 224 -9.33 11.92 -6.75
N LEU A 225 -8.55 12.13 -7.81
CA LEU A 225 -8.69 13.30 -8.65
C LEU A 225 -10.06 13.26 -9.31
N ASP A 226 -10.52 12.20 -10.00
CA ASP A 226 -11.85 12.13 -10.63
C ASP A 226 -13.02 12.30 -9.62
N GLU A 227 -12.96 11.69 -8.44
CA GLU A 227 -13.98 11.83 -7.38
C GLU A 227 -13.93 13.23 -6.75
N GLY A 228 -12.73 13.77 -6.51
CA GLY A 228 -12.50 15.11 -5.99
C GLY A 228 -12.75 16.24 -6.99
N VAL A 229 -12.53 16.00 -8.29
CA VAL A 229 -12.73 16.89 -9.44
C VAL A 229 -14.20 16.92 -9.85
N ARG A 230 -14.91 15.79 -9.75
CA ARG A 230 -16.38 15.77 -9.88
C ARG A 230 -17.06 16.56 -8.77
N THR A 231 -16.44 16.66 -7.60
CA THR A 231 -16.73 17.76 -6.65
C THR A 231 -16.11 19.06 -7.17
N THR A 232 -16.90 19.80 -7.95
CA THR A 232 -16.74 21.24 -8.22
C THR A 232 -15.64 21.72 -9.19
N LEU A 233 -15.13 20.94 -10.14
CA LEU A 233 -14.76 21.59 -11.41
C LEU A 233 -16.07 22.02 -12.09
N THR A 234 -16.48 23.27 -11.87
CA THR A 234 -17.58 23.88 -12.63
C THR A 234 -16.94 24.52 -13.86
N PRO A 235 -16.89 23.84 -15.03
CA PRO A 235 -16.36 24.46 -16.23
C PRO A 235 -17.17 25.72 -16.52
N ALA A 236 -16.48 26.84 -16.72
CA ALA A 236 -17.12 27.99 -17.35
C ALA A 236 -17.62 27.59 -18.75
N ASP A 237 -18.59 28.32 -19.30
CA ASP A 237 -19.03 28.07 -20.67
C ASP A 237 -17.83 28.08 -21.63
N GLY A 238 -17.70 27.02 -22.43
CA GLY A 238 -16.60 26.87 -23.39
C GLY A 238 -15.34 26.16 -22.88
N VAL A 239 -15.39 25.52 -21.69
CA VAL A 239 -14.30 24.66 -21.18
C VAL A 239 -14.62 23.18 -21.39
N ASP A 240 -13.74 22.46 -22.11
CA ASP A 240 -13.76 21.01 -22.25
C ASP A 240 -12.72 20.37 -21.32
N LEU A 241 -13.20 19.46 -20.45
CA LEU A 241 -12.38 18.72 -19.50
C LEU A 241 -12.37 17.25 -19.93
N ARG A 242 -11.19 16.72 -20.27
CA ARG A 242 -11.04 15.30 -20.61
C ARG A 242 -9.78 14.70 -20.03
N TRP A 243 -9.81 13.40 -19.78
CA TRP A 243 -8.62 12.66 -19.40
C TRP A 243 -7.77 12.36 -20.64
N ASP A 244 -6.49 12.73 -20.61
CA ASP A 244 -5.59 12.55 -21.76
C ASP A 244 -4.34 11.74 -21.37
N ALA A 245 -4.08 10.67 -22.13
CA ALA A 245 -2.98 9.74 -21.86
C ALA A 245 -1.59 10.36 -22.11
N THR A 246 -1.50 11.34 -22.99
CA THR A 246 -0.28 12.11 -23.27
C THR A 246 0.01 13.05 -22.11
N CYS A 247 -1.04 13.70 -21.59
CA CYS A 247 -0.98 14.53 -20.39
C CYS A 247 -0.62 13.69 -19.13
N ARG A 248 -1.02 12.41 -19.10
CA ARG A 248 -1.02 11.58 -17.88
C ARG A 248 -1.85 12.23 -16.76
N GLY A 249 -2.91 12.94 -17.15
CA GLY A 249 -3.62 13.89 -16.31
C GLY A 249 -4.91 14.38 -16.95
N ALA A 250 -5.51 15.42 -16.37
CA ALA A 250 -6.67 16.10 -16.90
C ALA A 250 -6.19 17.13 -17.90
N LEU A 251 -6.58 16.95 -19.16
CA LEU A 251 -6.45 17.97 -20.16
C LEU A 251 -7.67 18.89 -20.07
N VAL A 252 -7.42 20.14 -19.72
CA VAL A 252 -8.41 21.21 -19.74
C VAL A 252 -8.17 22.02 -21.02
N SER A 253 -9.19 22.16 -21.86
CA SER A 253 -9.12 22.97 -23.07
C SER A 253 -10.27 23.97 -23.16
N TRP A 254 -10.06 25.09 -23.82
CA TRP A 254 -11.09 26.13 -24.01
C TRP A 254 -10.91 26.88 -25.32
N THR A 255 -12.01 27.48 -25.80
CA THR A 255 -12.06 28.12 -27.13
C THR A 255 -12.34 29.64 -27.10
N GLY A 256 -12.29 30.28 -25.92
CA GLY A 256 -12.46 31.73 -25.74
C GLY A 256 -11.15 32.54 -25.75
N GLU A 257 -11.26 33.84 -26.04
CA GLU A 257 -10.12 34.79 -25.93
C GLU A 257 -9.65 34.98 -24.48
N GLU A 258 -10.56 34.82 -23.52
CA GLU A 258 -10.25 34.83 -22.10
C GLU A 258 -10.10 33.41 -21.56
N ALA A 259 -9.00 33.17 -20.83
CA ALA A 259 -8.78 31.88 -20.21
C ALA A 259 -9.71 31.69 -19.00
N PRO A 260 -10.35 30.51 -18.88
CA PRO A 260 -11.24 30.22 -17.77
C PRO A 260 -10.45 30.11 -16.46
N GLU A 261 -11.08 30.52 -15.37
CA GLU A 261 -10.57 30.20 -14.04
C GLU A 261 -10.96 28.77 -13.67
N LEU A 262 -9.98 27.87 -13.57
CA LEU A 262 -10.20 26.50 -13.14
C LEU A 262 -10.17 26.43 -11.62
N ARG A 263 -11.29 26.18 -10.95
CA ARG A 263 -11.35 26.05 -9.49
C ARG A 263 -11.46 24.60 -9.06
N VAL A 264 -10.45 24.11 -8.33
CA VAL A 264 -10.55 22.87 -7.57
C VAL A 264 -11.04 23.24 -6.17
N GLY A 265 -12.31 22.96 -5.89
CA GLY A 265 -12.95 23.23 -4.61
C GLY A 265 -13.18 21.94 -3.82
N TRP A 266 -13.17 22.06 -2.50
CA TRP A 266 -13.67 21.03 -1.59
C TRP A 266 -14.73 21.68 -0.72
N ASP A 267 -15.98 21.64 -1.19
CA ASP A 267 -17.08 22.14 -0.39
C ASP A 267 -17.23 21.28 0.87
N GLY A 268 -17.40 21.96 2.01
CA GLY A 268 -17.64 21.31 3.30
C GLY A 268 -19.11 20.94 3.52
N SER A 269 -19.95 20.99 2.48
CA SER A 269 -21.40 20.84 2.63
C SER A 269 -21.79 19.38 2.89
N ASP A 270 -20.99 18.43 2.38
CA ASP A 270 -21.21 16.99 2.56
C ASP A 270 -20.10 16.29 3.36
N ARG A 271 -20.01 16.59 4.67
CA ARG A 271 -19.47 15.76 5.79
C ARG A 271 -18.15 14.98 5.64
N LYS A 272 -17.36 15.17 4.59
CA LYS A 272 -16.00 14.64 4.44
C LYS A 272 -15.04 15.82 4.29
N HIS A 273 -14.93 16.60 5.36
CA HIS A 273 -13.91 17.62 5.45
C HIS A 273 -12.54 16.94 5.32
N VAL A 274 -11.80 17.27 4.27
CA VAL A 274 -10.39 16.89 4.17
C VAL A 274 -9.65 17.80 5.12
N ASP A 275 -9.23 17.27 6.27
CA ASP A 275 -8.41 18.00 7.22
C ASP A 275 -7.01 18.18 6.63
N LEU A 276 -6.78 19.36 6.05
CA LEU A 276 -5.51 19.73 5.46
C LEU A 276 -4.57 20.41 6.46
N SER A 277 -4.99 20.62 7.71
CA SER A 277 -4.21 21.36 8.72
C SER A 277 -2.86 20.72 9.07
N LYS A 278 -2.67 19.45 8.71
CA LYS A 278 -1.45 18.69 8.94
C LYS A 278 -0.40 18.87 7.85
N PHE A 279 -0.76 19.47 6.72
CA PHE A 279 0.16 19.70 5.61
C PHE A 279 0.68 21.13 5.67
N SER A 280 1.91 21.31 5.25
CA SER A 280 2.60 22.60 5.24
C SER A 280 2.77 23.16 3.83
N ARG A 281 2.64 22.30 2.81
CA ARG A 281 2.80 22.65 1.40
C ARG A 281 1.75 21.95 0.57
N VAL A 282 1.43 22.58 -0.55
CA VAL A 282 0.67 21.97 -1.64
C VAL A 282 1.53 22.08 -2.88
N ARG A 283 1.70 20.97 -3.58
CA ARG A 283 2.39 20.87 -4.84
C ARG A 283 1.38 20.54 -5.93
N LEU A 284 1.28 21.42 -6.91
CA LEU A 284 0.41 21.26 -8.07
C LEU A 284 1.31 20.95 -9.26
N ASP A 285 1.15 19.76 -9.86
CA ASP A 285 1.91 19.35 -11.04
C ASP A 285 1.11 19.74 -12.29
N LEU A 286 1.57 20.83 -12.91
CA LEU A 286 0.99 21.39 -14.13
C LEU A 286 2.00 21.28 -15.27
N ASP A 287 1.54 20.74 -16.39
CA ASP A 287 2.21 20.95 -17.66
C ASP A 287 1.42 21.99 -18.45
N SER A 288 2.04 23.15 -18.59
CA SER A 288 1.49 24.31 -19.26
C SER A 288 2.55 24.82 -20.20
N THR A 289 2.13 25.14 -21.42
CA THR A 289 3.05 25.77 -22.37
C THR A 289 3.12 27.29 -22.19
N GLY A 290 2.28 27.89 -21.32
CA GLY A 290 2.21 29.34 -21.04
C GLY A 290 2.34 29.70 -19.56
N GLU A 291 2.26 31.00 -19.26
CA GLU A 291 2.20 31.45 -17.86
C GLU A 291 0.88 31.04 -17.22
N VAL A 292 0.98 30.51 -16.01
CA VAL A 292 -0.16 30.12 -15.18
C VAL A 292 -0.06 30.91 -13.89
N ALA A 293 -1.17 31.44 -13.40
CA ALA A 293 -1.27 31.98 -12.06
C ALA A 293 -2.09 31.01 -11.21
N VAL A 294 -1.55 30.58 -10.08
CA VAL A 294 -2.29 29.77 -9.10
C VAL A 294 -2.71 30.68 -7.95
N VAL A 295 -4.00 30.68 -7.62
CA VAL A 295 -4.60 31.53 -6.60
C VAL A 295 -5.36 30.67 -5.60
N LEU A 296 -5.07 30.82 -4.32
CA LEU A 296 -5.80 30.17 -3.24
C LEU A 296 -6.92 31.06 -2.75
N THR A 297 -8.04 30.49 -2.33
CA THR A 297 -9.08 31.20 -1.59
C THR A 297 -9.31 30.55 -0.23
N ASP A 298 -9.25 31.35 0.84
CA ASP A 298 -9.48 30.91 2.22
C ASP A 298 -10.94 31.07 2.68
N ASP A 299 -11.24 30.61 3.90
CA ASP A 299 -12.55 30.70 4.56
C ASP A 299 -13.10 32.13 4.68
N SER A 300 -12.24 33.14 4.69
CA SER A 300 -12.63 34.54 4.74
C SER A 300 -12.92 35.13 3.35
N GLY A 301 -12.71 34.35 2.29
CA GLY A 301 -12.72 34.82 0.91
C GLY A 301 -11.43 35.55 0.51
N GLY A 302 -10.41 35.51 1.37
CA GLY A 302 -9.09 36.08 1.10
C GLY A 302 -8.39 35.29 -0.01
N THR A 303 -7.76 36.00 -0.95
CA THR A 303 -7.02 35.36 -2.04
C THR A 303 -5.52 35.54 -1.87
N ARG A 304 -4.74 34.48 -2.16
CA ARG A 304 -3.27 34.54 -2.16
C ARG A 304 -2.73 33.91 -3.43
N ALA A 305 -1.85 34.62 -4.13
CA ALA A 305 -1.14 34.06 -5.27
C ALA A 305 -0.05 33.10 -4.78
N ALA A 306 -0.02 31.91 -5.36
CA ALA A 306 1.12 31.01 -5.23
C ALA A 306 2.27 31.53 -6.10
N THR A 307 3.49 31.17 -5.72
CA THR A 307 4.68 31.42 -6.52
C THR A 307 5.20 30.10 -7.08
N PRO A 308 5.62 30.07 -8.37
CA PRO A 308 6.26 28.88 -8.91
C PRO A 308 7.57 28.62 -8.14
N ASP A 309 7.89 27.36 -7.92
CA ASP A 309 9.16 26.98 -7.33
C ASP A 309 10.30 27.39 -8.28
N ARG A 310 11.37 27.96 -7.72
CA ARG A 310 12.53 28.41 -8.50
C ARG A 310 13.32 27.24 -9.08
N GLU A 311 13.35 26.11 -8.39
CA GLU A 311 14.11 24.92 -8.83
C GLU A 311 13.28 24.03 -9.75
N GLU A 312 11.96 24.10 -9.65
CA GLU A 312 11.04 23.27 -10.42
C GLU A 312 9.81 24.08 -10.87
N PRO A 313 9.85 24.73 -12.04
CA PRO A 313 8.80 25.66 -12.49
C PRO A 313 7.41 25.03 -12.67
N SER A 314 7.34 23.70 -12.77
CA SER A 314 6.10 22.91 -12.81
C SER A 314 5.53 22.63 -11.41
N ALA A 315 6.29 22.90 -10.35
CA ALA A 315 5.85 22.84 -8.96
C ALA A 315 5.56 24.26 -8.46
N TRP A 316 4.48 24.39 -7.71
CA TRP A 316 4.06 25.65 -7.12
C TRP A 316 4.17 25.53 -5.62
N THR A 317 4.83 26.50 -4.98
CA THR A 317 5.00 26.51 -3.53
C THR A 317 4.16 27.65 -2.97
N LEU A 318 3.28 27.29 -2.03
CA LEU A 318 2.41 28.26 -1.38
C LEU A 318 3.19 28.97 -0.27
N PRO A 319 2.97 30.29 -0.04
CA PRO A 319 3.40 30.94 1.20
C PRO A 319 2.76 30.22 2.41
N GLU A 320 3.22 30.48 3.65
CA GLU A 320 2.58 29.95 4.86
C GLU A 320 1.08 30.30 4.87
N VAL A 321 0.27 29.37 4.40
CA VAL A 321 -1.18 29.41 4.41
C VAL A 321 -1.60 28.27 5.31
N ASP A 322 -2.45 28.57 6.28
CA ASP A 322 -3.15 27.53 7.03
C ASP A 322 -4.03 26.75 6.03
N LEU A 323 -3.55 25.57 5.62
CA LEU A 323 -4.25 24.73 4.65
C LEU A 323 -5.60 24.25 5.20
N GLY A 324 -5.81 24.24 6.52
CA GLY A 324 -7.10 23.99 7.15
C GLY A 324 -8.15 25.04 6.79
N ALA A 325 -7.72 26.25 6.42
CA ALA A 325 -8.59 27.34 6.00
C ALA A 325 -8.74 27.46 4.47
N VAL A 326 -8.09 26.63 3.66
CA VAL A 326 -8.16 26.70 2.19
C VAL A 326 -9.41 25.98 1.69
N ARG A 327 -10.26 26.67 0.94
CA ARG A 327 -11.51 26.11 0.37
C ARG A 327 -11.40 25.74 -1.11
N SER A 328 -10.55 26.46 -1.83
CA SER A 328 -10.34 26.19 -3.25
C SER A 328 -8.98 26.65 -3.72
N ILE A 329 -8.47 25.95 -4.73
CA ILE A 329 -7.30 26.33 -5.51
C ILE A 329 -7.78 26.67 -6.91
N ALA A 330 -7.55 27.92 -7.34
CA ALA A 330 -7.85 28.40 -8.67
C ALA A 330 -6.58 28.40 -9.53
N VAL A 331 -6.68 27.94 -10.76
CA VAL A 331 -5.61 27.98 -11.77
C VAL A 331 -6.09 28.87 -12.92
N ARG A 332 -5.35 29.94 -13.20
CA ARG A 332 -5.64 30.94 -14.24
C ARG A 332 -4.55 30.93 -15.31
N PRO A 333 -4.77 30.30 -16.47
CA PRO A 333 -3.86 30.40 -17.61
C PRO A 333 -3.85 31.83 -18.18
N SER A 334 -2.75 32.31 -18.75
CA SER A 334 -2.68 33.70 -19.26
C SER A 334 -3.17 33.90 -20.69
N SER A 335 -3.15 32.88 -21.55
CA SER A 335 -3.41 33.08 -23.00
C SER A 335 -3.56 31.83 -23.88
N ARG A 336 -3.40 30.62 -23.35
CA ARG A 336 -3.36 29.40 -24.19
C ARG A 336 -4.73 28.73 -24.30
N THR A 337 -4.83 27.61 -25.01
CA THR A 337 -6.08 26.86 -25.18
C THR A 337 -6.07 25.52 -24.46
N GLU A 338 -4.94 25.13 -23.86
CA GLU A 338 -4.76 23.82 -23.21
C GLU A 338 -3.89 23.92 -21.96
N LEU A 339 -4.30 23.21 -20.90
CA LEU A 339 -3.60 23.03 -19.63
C LEU A 339 -3.66 21.55 -19.25
N CYS A 340 -2.53 20.96 -18.86
CA CYS A 340 -2.47 19.58 -18.39
C CYS A 340 -2.25 19.54 -16.87
N LEU A 341 -3.27 19.11 -16.12
CA LEU A 341 -3.22 18.91 -14.67
C LEU A 341 -2.85 17.45 -14.37
N ARG A 342 -1.63 17.21 -13.93
CA ARG A 342 -1.10 15.85 -13.68
C ARG A 342 -1.37 15.35 -12.27
N GLY A 343 -1.38 16.26 -11.29
CA GLY A 343 -1.59 15.87 -9.92
C GLY A 343 -1.67 17.05 -8.95
N LEU A 344 -2.23 16.75 -7.78
CA LEU A 344 -2.29 17.62 -6.63
C LEU A 344 -1.79 16.83 -5.41
N THR A 345 -0.79 17.37 -4.74
CA THR A 345 -0.03 16.72 -3.67
C THR A 345 -0.01 17.66 -2.46
N PHE A 346 -0.27 17.15 -1.27
CA PHE A 346 -0.17 17.87 0.00
C PHE A 346 1.01 17.30 0.81
N GLU A 347 1.99 18.13 1.18
CA GLU A 347 3.22 17.74 1.88
C GLU A 347 3.32 18.36 3.28
#